data_AF-A0A431UPA3-F1
#
_entry.id   AF-A0A431UPA3-F1
#
_cell.length_a   1.000
_cell.length_b   1.000
_cell.length_c   1.000
_cell.angle_alpha   90.00
_cell.angle_beta   90.00
_cell.angle_gamma   90.00
#
_symmetry.space_group_name_H-M   'P 1'
#
loop_
_entity.id
_entity.type
_entity.pdbx_description
1 polymer ?
#
loop_
_entity_poly.entity_id
_entity_poly.type
_entity_poly.pdbx_seq_one_letter_code
_entity_poly.pdbx_strand_id
1 'polypeptide(L)'
;MSTMGERIRKLRKLHGLSQDKLAELIEKTKSNVSGYENDKFEPSAQTIIALCKVFNISADSLLFGADEVVLKIEQSEYISIIKDEIELVKKIKKLNYDERLKIEGIIDGILISKELSQNKNKNSSLLINGEESATTETA
;
A
#
# COMPACT_ATOMS: atom_id res chain seq x y z
N MET A 1 -11.25 -22.42 -2.81
CA MET A 1 -11.51 -20.97 -2.92
C MET A 1 -12.87 -20.72 -2.33
N SER A 2 -12.99 -19.88 -1.29
CA SER A 2 -14.31 -19.54 -0.76
C SER A 2 -14.99 -18.50 -1.65
N THR A 3 -16.31 -18.56 -1.83
CA THR A 3 -17.03 -17.53 -2.58
C THR A 3 -17.21 -16.24 -1.75
N MET A 4 -17.60 -15.15 -2.39
CA MET A 4 -17.96 -13.92 -1.67
C MET A 4 -19.19 -14.16 -0.78
N GLY A 5 -20.17 -14.93 -1.24
CA GLY A 5 -21.34 -15.31 -0.44
C GLY A 5 -20.97 -16.07 0.83
N GLU A 6 -20.06 -17.03 0.73
CA GLU A 6 -19.53 -17.76 1.88
C GLU A 6 -18.80 -16.83 2.86
N ARG A 7 -18.02 -15.87 2.37
CA ARG A 7 -17.34 -14.87 3.20
C ARG A 7 -18.33 -13.97 3.93
N ILE A 8 -19.36 -13.46 3.24
CA ILE A 8 -20.44 -12.67 3.85
C ILE A 8 -21.11 -13.46 4.97
N ARG A 9 -21.47 -14.73 4.71
CA ARG A 9 -22.08 -15.62 5.71
C ARG A 9 -21.19 -15.83 6.92
N LYS A 10 -19.89 -16.07 6.70
CA LYS A 10 -18.90 -16.28 7.77
C LYS A 10 -18.79 -15.03 8.63
N LEU A 11 -18.62 -13.85 8.02
CA LEU A 11 -18.53 -12.57 8.72
C LEU A 11 -19.80 -12.27 9.51
N ARG A 12 -20.99 -12.48 8.91
CA ARG A 12 -22.26 -12.31 9.60
C ARG A 12 -22.36 -13.16 10.86
N LYS A 13 -22.02 -14.46 10.75
CA LYS A 13 -22.04 -15.39 11.89
C LYS A 13 -21.01 -15.00 12.96
N LEU A 14 -19.81 -14.56 12.56
CA LEU A 14 -18.77 -14.10 13.49
C LEU A 14 -19.23 -12.88 14.30
N HIS A 15 -20.02 -12.00 13.69
CA HIS A 15 -20.62 -10.84 14.36
C HIS A 15 -21.94 -11.17 15.09
N GLY A 16 -22.35 -12.43 15.17
CA GLY A 16 -23.57 -12.85 15.87
C GLY A 16 -24.87 -12.34 15.23
N LEU A 17 -24.85 -11.95 13.96
CA LEU A 17 -25.99 -11.32 13.29
C LEU A 17 -26.92 -12.36 12.63
N SER A 18 -28.23 -12.17 12.74
CA SER A 18 -29.21 -12.87 11.89
C SER A 18 -29.19 -12.28 10.47
N GLN A 19 -29.71 -13.02 9.47
CA GLN A 19 -29.84 -12.48 8.11
C GLN A 19 -30.74 -11.24 8.08
N ASP A 20 -31.81 -11.23 8.88
CA ASP A 20 -32.70 -10.08 9.02
C ASP A 20 -31.95 -8.86 9.60
N LYS A 21 -31.12 -9.08 10.63
CA LYS A 21 -30.39 -7.98 11.26
C LYS A 21 -29.31 -7.42 10.34
N LEU A 22 -28.60 -8.27 9.62
CA LEU A 22 -27.64 -7.80 8.62
C LEU A 22 -28.34 -7.00 7.52
N ALA A 23 -29.50 -7.48 7.05
CA ALA A 23 -30.29 -6.82 6.02
C ALA A 23 -30.70 -5.40 6.43
N GLU A 24 -31.16 -5.23 7.68
CA GLU A 24 -31.46 -3.91 8.26
C GLU A 24 -30.23 -2.99 8.25
N LEU A 25 -29.07 -3.48 8.66
CA LEU A 25 -27.83 -2.70 8.75
C LEU A 25 -27.29 -2.24 7.39
N ILE A 26 -27.56 -2.97 6.31
CA ILE A 26 -27.10 -2.65 4.95
C ILE A 26 -28.22 -2.12 4.06
N GLU A 27 -29.38 -1.80 4.64
CA GLU A 27 -30.57 -1.29 3.93
C GLU A 27 -31.01 -2.21 2.77
N LYS A 28 -31.07 -3.52 3.05
CA LYS A 28 -31.54 -4.57 2.11
C LYS A 28 -32.63 -5.43 2.73
N THR A 29 -33.17 -6.34 1.94
CA THR A 29 -34.10 -7.36 2.43
C THR A 29 -33.35 -8.61 2.90
N LYS A 30 -33.97 -9.39 3.80
CA LYS A 30 -33.47 -10.73 4.18
C LYS A 30 -33.23 -11.61 2.96
N SER A 31 -34.12 -11.55 1.98
CA SER A 31 -34.02 -12.29 0.72
C SER A 31 -32.78 -11.89 -0.07
N ASN A 32 -32.38 -10.61 -0.06
CA ASN A 32 -31.13 -10.17 -0.64
C ASN A 32 -29.92 -10.77 0.08
N VAL A 33 -29.86 -10.66 1.41
CA VAL A 33 -28.77 -11.25 2.20
C VAL A 33 -28.66 -12.76 1.97
N SER A 34 -29.79 -13.46 1.97
CA SER A 34 -29.83 -14.89 1.65
C SER A 34 -29.38 -15.18 0.21
N GLY A 35 -29.75 -14.34 -0.74
CA GLY A 35 -29.29 -14.42 -2.13
C GLY A 35 -27.77 -14.25 -2.25
N TYR A 36 -27.20 -13.24 -1.58
CA TYR A 36 -25.76 -13.00 -1.54
C TYR A 36 -25.03 -14.19 -0.91
N GLU A 37 -25.48 -14.67 0.25
CA GLU A 37 -24.81 -15.77 0.98
C GLU A 37 -24.88 -17.12 0.29
N ASN A 38 -25.76 -17.28 -0.69
CA ASN A 38 -25.93 -18.51 -1.48
C ASN A 38 -25.48 -18.31 -2.94
N ASP A 39 -24.75 -17.22 -3.23
CA ASP A 39 -24.23 -16.90 -4.56
C ASP A 39 -25.30 -16.88 -5.67
N LYS A 40 -26.55 -16.55 -5.33
CA LYS A 40 -27.66 -16.45 -6.30
C LYS A 40 -27.52 -15.22 -7.20
N PHE A 41 -26.98 -14.14 -6.65
CA PHE A 41 -26.67 -12.89 -7.33
C PHE A 41 -25.68 -12.10 -6.49
N GLU A 42 -24.96 -11.19 -7.13
CA GLU A 42 -23.92 -10.41 -6.47
C GLU A 42 -24.48 -9.14 -5.80
N PRO A 43 -23.92 -8.73 -4.64
CA PRO A 43 -24.18 -7.43 -4.04
C PRO A 43 -23.65 -6.29 -4.93
N SER A 44 -24.38 -5.18 -5.00
CA SER A 44 -23.90 -3.98 -5.70
C SER A 44 -22.69 -3.37 -4.99
N ALA A 45 -21.95 -2.49 -5.68
CA ALA A 45 -20.85 -1.75 -5.07
C ALA A 45 -21.26 -1.00 -3.78
N GLN A 46 -22.43 -0.36 -3.76
CA GLN A 46 -22.95 0.30 -2.55
C GLN A 46 -23.20 -0.70 -1.41
N THR A 47 -23.68 -1.90 -1.75
CA THR A 47 -23.93 -2.97 -0.77
C THR A 47 -22.61 -3.50 -0.22
N ILE A 48 -21.59 -3.67 -1.07
CA ILE A 48 -20.23 -4.02 -0.67
C ILE A 48 -19.66 -2.99 0.30
N ILE A 49 -19.79 -1.69 0.00
CA ILE A 49 -19.35 -0.60 0.90
C ILE A 49 -20.05 -0.70 2.25
N ALA A 50 -21.37 -0.95 2.28
CA ALA A 50 -22.12 -1.11 3.51
C ALA A 50 -21.64 -2.34 4.32
N LEU A 51 -21.43 -3.48 3.66
CA LEU A 51 -20.89 -4.69 4.30
C LEU A 51 -19.50 -4.46 4.90
N CYS A 52 -18.61 -3.77 4.17
CA CYS A 52 -17.27 -3.42 4.66
C CYS A 52 -17.34 -2.54 5.92
N LYS A 53 -18.27 -1.58 5.97
CA LYS A 53 -18.50 -0.74 7.15
C LYS A 53 -19.05 -1.54 8.33
N VAL A 54 -20.04 -2.41 8.11
CA VAL A 54 -20.64 -3.24 9.16
C VAL A 54 -19.63 -4.21 9.77
N PHE A 55 -18.79 -4.82 8.96
CA PHE A 55 -17.80 -5.81 9.42
C PHE A 55 -16.43 -5.21 9.75
N ASN A 56 -16.23 -3.91 9.51
CA ASN A 56 -14.96 -3.21 9.68
C ASN A 56 -13.78 -3.89 8.96
N ILE A 57 -13.97 -4.17 7.66
CA ILE A 57 -12.95 -4.80 6.79
C ILE A 57 -12.74 -4.02 5.50
N SER A 58 -11.64 -4.29 4.78
CA SER A 58 -11.44 -3.79 3.42
C SER A 58 -12.30 -4.51 2.39
N ALA A 59 -12.59 -3.84 1.27
CA ALA A 59 -13.26 -4.47 0.13
C ALA A 59 -12.47 -5.65 -0.41
N ASP A 60 -11.14 -5.55 -0.49
CA ASP A 60 -10.24 -6.65 -0.89
C ASP A 60 -10.44 -7.90 -0.03
N SER A 61 -10.56 -7.73 1.29
CA SER A 61 -10.80 -8.85 2.21
C SER A 61 -12.16 -9.50 1.98
N LEU A 62 -13.18 -8.73 1.58
CA LEU A 62 -14.50 -9.26 1.27
C LEU A 62 -14.55 -9.93 -0.11
N LEU A 63 -13.86 -9.37 -1.10
CA LEU A 63 -13.89 -9.80 -2.50
C LEU A 63 -12.97 -10.98 -2.76
N PHE A 64 -11.76 -10.98 -2.19
CA PHE A 64 -10.74 -12.01 -2.41
C PHE A 64 -10.63 -12.93 -1.18
N GLY A 65 -10.77 -12.39 0.03
CA GLY A 65 -10.57 -13.14 1.28
C GLY A 65 -9.24 -12.80 1.94
N ALA A 66 -9.22 -12.73 3.27
CA ALA A 66 -8.03 -12.30 4.03
C ALA A 66 -6.77 -13.15 3.75
N ASP A 67 -6.95 -14.44 3.44
CA ASP A 67 -5.85 -15.35 3.10
C ASP A 67 -5.41 -15.23 1.63
N GLU A 68 -6.22 -14.57 0.78
CA GLU A 68 -5.90 -14.29 -0.64
C GLU A 68 -5.33 -12.88 -0.84
N VAL A 69 -5.47 -11.99 0.16
CA VAL A 69 -4.70 -10.74 0.26
C VAL A 69 -3.27 -11.02 0.80
N VAL A 70 -2.78 -12.25 0.71
CA VAL A 70 -1.36 -12.47 0.47
C VAL A 70 -1.12 -11.93 -0.93
N LEU A 71 -0.93 -10.61 -0.96
CA LEU A 71 -0.47 -9.83 -2.08
C LEU A 71 0.32 -10.73 -3.04
N LYS A 72 -0.17 -10.88 -4.27
CA LYS A 72 0.67 -11.26 -5.44
C LYS A 72 1.86 -10.29 -5.65
N ILE A 73 2.14 -9.44 -4.68
CA ILE A 73 3.30 -8.57 -4.60
C ILE A 73 4.49 -9.32 -3.96
N GLU A 74 4.32 -10.52 -3.37
CA GLU A 74 5.46 -11.35 -2.87
C GLU A 74 6.52 -11.67 -3.94
N GLN A 75 6.21 -11.50 -5.23
CA GLN A 75 7.16 -11.74 -6.33
C GLN A 75 7.73 -10.46 -6.96
N SER A 76 7.49 -9.29 -6.39
CA SER A 76 8.08 -8.04 -6.88
C SER A 76 9.21 -7.60 -5.95
N GLU A 77 10.39 -7.30 -6.51
CA GLU A 77 11.54 -6.67 -5.86
C GLU A 77 11.14 -5.46 -4.98
N TYR A 78 10.02 -4.83 -5.31
CA TYR A 78 9.34 -3.77 -4.58
C TYR A 78 8.92 -4.14 -3.13
N ILE A 79 8.55 -5.38 -2.80
CA ILE A 79 8.22 -5.77 -1.41
C ILE A 79 9.44 -5.78 -0.50
N SER A 80 10.59 -6.26 -1.00
CA SER A 80 11.80 -6.34 -0.19
C SER A 80 12.22 -4.94 0.25
N ILE A 81 12.12 -3.97 -0.68
CA ILE A 81 12.42 -2.55 -0.43
C ILE A 81 11.48 -1.98 0.64
N ILE A 82 10.17 -2.25 0.54
CA ILE A 82 9.17 -1.75 1.50
C ILE A 82 9.36 -2.35 2.90
N LYS A 83 9.85 -3.60 3.02
CA LYS A 83 10.07 -4.24 4.33
C LYS A 83 11.14 -3.52 5.16
N ASP A 84 12.25 -3.12 4.53
CA ASP A 84 13.34 -2.42 5.21
C ASP A 84 12.91 -1.00 5.64
N GLU A 85 12.15 -0.31 4.79
CA GLU A 85 11.57 1.00 5.10
C GLU A 85 10.59 0.92 6.28
N ILE A 86 9.71 -0.08 6.29
CA ILE A 86 8.77 -0.32 7.39
C ILE A 86 9.52 -0.59 8.70
N GLU A 87 10.57 -1.40 8.65
CA GLU A 87 11.36 -1.73 9.84
C GLU A 87 12.12 -0.51 10.37
N LEU A 88 12.63 0.35 9.48
CA LEU A 88 13.23 1.63 9.85
C LEU A 88 12.22 2.56 10.55
N VAL A 89 11.01 2.70 10.00
CA VAL A 89 9.95 3.52 10.61
C VAL A 89 9.57 3.00 12.00
N LYS A 90 9.47 1.68 12.18
CA LYS A 90 9.21 1.08 13.51
C LYS A 90 10.30 1.42 14.52
N LYS A 91 11.57 1.42 14.11
CA LYS A 91 12.69 1.80 14.97
C LYS A 91 12.61 3.29 15.35
N ILE A 92 12.39 4.17 14.37
CA ILE A 92 12.27 5.63 14.58
C ILE A 92 11.13 5.96 15.56
N LYS A 93 10.00 5.27 15.49
CA LYS A 93 8.86 5.48 16.40
C LYS A 93 9.18 5.21 17.88
N LYS A 94 10.20 4.40 18.17
CA LYS A 94 10.65 4.13 19.55
C LYS A 94 11.53 5.23 20.14
N LEU A 95 11.99 6.17 19.31
CA LEU A 95 12.91 7.25 19.71
C LEU A 95 12.16 8.49 20.19
N ASN A 96 12.80 9.26 21.07
CA ASN A 96 12.35 10.58 21.48
C ASN A 96 12.69 11.66 20.44
N TYR A 97 12.25 12.91 20.66
CA TYR A 97 12.42 14.00 19.70
C TYR A 97 13.89 14.30 19.37
N ASP A 98 14.75 14.43 20.39
CA ASP A 98 16.16 14.76 20.22
C ASP A 98 16.92 13.64 19.49
N GLU A 99 16.56 12.39 19.74
CA GLU A 99 17.12 11.23 19.02
C GLU A 99 16.71 11.20 17.55
N ARG A 100 15.45 11.57 17.24
CA ARG A 100 14.99 11.66 15.85
C ARG A 100 15.70 12.78 15.07
N LEU A 101 15.92 13.94 15.70
CA LEU A 101 16.67 15.04 15.09
C LEU A 101 18.09 14.63 14.68
N LYS A 102 18.74 13.76 15.47
CA LYS A 102 20.07 13.22 15.10
C LYS A 102 20.01 12.35 13.85
N ILE A 103 18.98 11.51 13.74
CA ILE A 103 18.75 10.68 12.54
C ILE A 103 18.48 11.55 11.32
N GLU A 104 17.62 12.57 11.47
CA GLU A 104 17.33 13.54 10.41
C GLU A 104 18.60 14.23 9.91
N GLY A 105 19.44 14.74 10.83
CA GLY A 105 20.71 15.36 10.46
C GLY A 105 21.69 14.42 9.73
N ILE A 106 21.72 13.13 10.07
CA ILE A 106 22.52 12.12 9.35
C ILE A 106 21.99 11.95 7.91
N ILE A 107 20.67 11.84 7.75
CA ILE A 107 20.05 11.69 6.43
C ILE A 107 20.34 12.91 5.56
N ASP A 108 20.11 14.12 6.09
CA ASP A 108 20.37 15.37 5.38
C ASP A 108 21.83 15.50 4.96
N GLY A 109 22.77 15.18 5.87
CA GLY A 109 24.19 15.17 5.56
C GLY A 109 24.55 14.24 4.40
N ILE A 110 23.97 13.03 4.37
CA ILE A 110 24.16 12.08 3.27
C ILE A 110 23.59 12.64 1.96
N LEU A 111 22.37 13.19 1.97
CA LEU A 111 21.72 13.74 0.78
C LEU A 111 22.53 14.90 0.18
N ILE A 112 22.97 15.84 1.02
CA ILE A 112 23.83 16.96 0.61
C ILE A 112 25.12 16.44 -0.02
N SER A 113 25.77 15.45 0.59
CA SER A 113 27.02 14.89 0.05
C SER A 113 26.83 14.25 -1.34
N LYS A 114 25.65 13.65 -1.58
CA LYS A 114 25.29 13.02 -2.85
C LYS A 114 25.05 14.06 -3.94
N GLU A 115 24.34 15.14 -3.63
CA GLU A 115 24.10 16.26 -4.55
C GLU A 115 25.41 16.93 -4.98
N LEU A 116 26.32 17.18 -4.03
CA LEU A 116 27.63 17.77 -4.32
C LEU A 116 28.47 16.88 -5.25
N SER A 117 28.41 15.56 -5.06
CA SER A 117 29.13 14.58 -5.88
C SER A 117 28.58 14.51 -7.31
N GLN A 118 27.25 14.59 -7.48
CA GLN A 118 26.61 14.61 -8.79
C GLN A 118 26.88 15.91 -9.56
N ASN A 119 26.95 17.06 -8.87
CA ASN A 119 27.25 18.35 -9.49
C ASN A 119 28.72 18.48 -9.93
N LYS A 120 29.68 17.90 -9.18
CA LYS A 120 31.09 17.84 -9.62
C LYS A 120 31.25 17.07 -10.93
N ASN A 121 30.54 15.94 -11.08
CA ASN A 121 30.59 15.11 -12.28
C ASN A 121 29.98 15.80 -13.52
N LYS A 122 28.91 16.60 -13.35
CA LYS A 122 28.35 17.43 -14.43
C LYS A 122 29.31 18.54 -14.89
N ASN A 123 29.98 19.20 -13.96
CA ASN A 123 30.93 20.28 -14.29
C ASN A 123 32.23 19.74 -14.91
N SER A 124 32.72 18.56 -14.51
CA SER A 124 33.89 17.94 -15.16
C SER A 124 33.60 17.49 -16.60
N SER A 125 32.39 17.00 -16.91
CA SER A 125 32.01 16.64 -18.28
C SER A 125 31.88 17.84 -19.24
N LEU A 126 31.63 19.05 -18.72
CA LEU A 126 31.57 20.28 -19.52
C LEU A 126 32.96 20.83 -19.87
N LEU A 127 33.96 20.60 -19.02
CA LEU A 127 35.34 21.07 -19.23
C LEU A 127 36.07 20.25 -20.29
N ILE A 128 35.86 18.93 -20.34
CA ILE A 128 36.49 18.03 -21.32
C ILE A 128 36.05 18.37 -22.76
N ASN A 129 34.80 18.78 -22.95
CA ASN A 129 34.28 19.16 -24.28
C ASN A 129 34.72 20.55 -24.75
N GLY A 130 35.30 21.38 -23.89
CA GLY A 130 35.75 22.74 -24.23
C GLY A 130 37.23 22.81 -24.65
N GLU A 131 38.05 21.84 -24.23
CA GLU A 131 39.49 21.81 -24.55
C GLU A 131 39.78 21.20 -25.93
N GLU A 132 38.95 20.27 -26.43
CA GLU A 132 39.13 19.69 -27.78
C GLU A 132 38.81 20.68 -28.91
N SER A 133 37.99 21.71 -28.67
CA SER A 133 37.63 22.71 -29.69
C SER A 133 38.66 23.82 -29.89
N ALA A 134 39.64 23.98 -28.99
CA ALA A 134 40.58 25.10 -29.02
C ALA A 134 41.91 24.78 -29.74
N THR A 135 42.21 23.51 -30.03
CA THR A 135 43.52 23.11 -30.57
C THR A 135 43.55 22.83 -32.07
N THR A 136 42.46 23.05 -32.82
CA THR A 136 42.39 22.75 -34.27
C THR A 136 42.39 23.98 -35.20
N GLU A 137 42.60 25.20 -34.70
CA GLU A 137 42.75 26.40 -35.54
C GLU A 137 44.14 27.02 -35.39
N THR A 138 45.20 26.34 -35.83
CA THR A 138 46.47 27.00 -36.19
C THR A 138 47.33 26.08 -37.06
N ALA A 139 47.04 26.06 -38.36
CA ALA A 139 47.93 25.59 -39.42
C ALA A 139 47.52 26.21 -40.75
#